data_AF-A9RG98-F1
#
_entry.id   AF-A9RG98-F1
#
_cell.length_a   1.000
_cell.length_b   1.000
_cell.length_c   1.000
_cell.angle_alpha   90.00
_cell.angle_beta   90.00
_cell.angle_gamma   90.00
#
_symmetry.space_group_name_H-M   'P 1'
#
loop_
_entity.id
_entity.type
_entity.pdbx_description
1 polymer ?
#
loop_
_entity_poly.entity_id
_entity_poly.type
_entity_poly.pdbx_seq_one_letter_code
_entity_poly.pdbx_strand_id
1 'polypeptide(L)'
;MEMEDRMGYAIVQACRAIKRRHKLEEGAFAPAIAAISHVVNSPATLELGEKLKDLQIELNQSYQKHSQVSDRLVQEVTESQSLRTQLGDKETAINELQEELTAAKEKILQIEINVKETQGALDATTSEVDELRSHVKELEGQIIDLKKENDMLIERWMDQKMRDAERLNEANAMYEDMMEKVKAGQLMELARTQVDGIVRHSEAGAENYVKSGLPSAVKHVIRAHDVMCSAIHFEQGGKNVYSGGHDKLVKSWNVVNGSCMSTLRGCLGSVLDLSMSYDKNLVIAACSDHKLHLWESQTGRMRHTLTGHTEKVVSVDISKTSNRRAVSAAYDRTLKAWDMQTGYVTNTLICYSNCNAVALTMNGEVLCSGHMDGNLRLWDIRSGKQSSEVVAHNQGITSVSVSRNGHTMLTSGRDNVHNMIDVRTLEVQASFRAPGLLVATNWSRSCLSPDERYVAAGGADGSVVVWNRFAKDGTVTLKGHSSPVLACTWSDEGRPLVTADKSGCVIVWE
;
A
#
# COMPACT_ATOMS: atom_id res chain seq x y z
N MET A 1 60.45 -160.80 -67.16
CA MET A 1 61.27 -159.56 -67.17
C MET A 1 60.39 -158.44 -66.64
N GLU A 2 60.31 -158.36 -65.30
CA GLU A 2 59.00 -158.20 -64.63
C GLU A 2 59.04 -157.35 -63.34
N MET A 3 60.11 -156.61 -63.06
CA MET A 3 60.30 -156.07 -61.69
C MET A 3 60.41 -154.54 -61.58
N GLU A 4 61.08 -153.84 -62.48
CA GLU A 4 61.32 -152.40 -62.27
C GLU A 4 60.25 -151.48 -62.85
N ASP A 5 59.43 -152.01 -63.76
CA ASP A 5 58.08 -151.48 -64.05
C ASP A 5 57.22 -151.35 -62.76
N ARG A 6 57.56 -152.03 -61.65
CA ARG A 6 56.77 -151.98 -60.41
C ARG A 6 57.08 -150.79 -59.51
N MET A 7 58.28 -150.21 -59.54
CA MET A 7 58.59 -149.05 -58.68
C MET A 7 58.14 -147.72 -59.28
N GLY A 8 58.28 -147.55 -60.61
CA GLY A 8 57.70 -146.43 -61.34
C GLY A 8 56.18 -146.37 -61.19
N TYR A 9 55.56 -147.54 -60.99
CA TYR A 9 54.13 -147.65 -60.70
C TYR A 9 53.76 -147.21 -59.26
N ALA A 10 54.60 -147.49 -58.26
CA ALA A 10 54.26 -147.24 -56.85
C ALA A 10 54.28 -145.74 -56.45
N ILE A 11 55.28 -144.98 -56.89
CA ILE A 11 55.41 -143.55 -56.52
C ILE A 11 54.35 -142.70 -57.21
N VAL A 12 54.07 -142.99 -58.48
CA VAL A 12 53.03 -142.28 -59.24
C VAL A 12 51.63 -142.56 -58.68
N GLN A 13 51.39 -143.77 -58.16
CA GLN A 13 50.16 -144.11 -57.43
C GLN A 13 50.04 -143.34 -56.10
N ALA A 14 51.12 -143.21 -55.33
CA ALA A 14 51.11 -142.45 -54.06
C ALA A 14 50.83 -140.95 -54.27
N CYS A 15 51.48 -140.32 -55.26
CA CYS A 15 51.24 -138.91 -55.59
C CYS A 15 49.82 -138.66 -56.13
N ARG A 16 49.26 -139.60 -56.91
CA ARG A 16 47.86 -139.53 -57.35
C ARG A 16 46.89 -139.69 -56.18
N ALA A 17 47.20 -140.53 -55.18
CA ALA A 17 46.34 -140.74 -54.02
C ALA A 17 46.24 -139.47 -53.14
N ILE A 18 47.36 -138.77 -52.91
CA ILE A 18 47.36 -137.51 -52.13
C ILE A 18 46.59 -136.40 -52.86
N LYS A 19 46.81 -136.25 -54.18
CA LYS A 19 46.11 -135.24 -54.98
C LYS A 19 44.60 -135.50 -55.11
N ARG A 20 44.17 -136.76 -55.03
CA ARG A 20 42.74 -137.13 -54.94
C ARG A 20 42.14 -136.79 -53.57
N ARG A 21 42.90 -136.92 -52.48
CA ARG A 21 42.42 -136.63 -51.12
C ARG A 21 42.18 -135.12 -50.91
N HIS A 22 43.09 -134.26 -51.39
CA HIS A 22 42.92 -132.81 -51.29
C HIS A 22 41.73 -132.29 -52.11
N LYS A 23 41.51 -132.83 -53.32
CA LYS A 23 40.32 -132.51 -54.13
C LYS A 23 39.00 -133.00 -53.52
N LEU A 24 39.03 -134.05 -52.70
CA LEU A 24 37.86 -134.53 -51.96
C LEU A 24 37.53 -133.64 -50.75
N GLU A 25 38.53 -133.07 -50.09
CA GLU A 25 38.33 -132.14 -48.97
C GLU A 25 37.82 -130.77 -49.43
N GLU A 26 38.34 -130.20 -50.52
CA GLU A 26 37.76 -128.98 -51.13
C GLU A 26 36.34 -129.22 -51.69
N GLY A 27 36.08 -130.43 -52.21
CA GLY A 27 34.74 -130.86 -52.62
C GLY A 27 33.75 -131.07 -51.47
N ALA A 28 34.22 -131.30 -50.24
CA ALA A 28 33.36 -131.52 -49.07
C ALA A 28 32.82 -130.22 -48.46
N PHE A 29 33.53 -129.09 -48.62
CA PHE A 29 33.06 -127.76 -48.17
C PHE A 29 32.27 -127.02 -49.25
N ALA A 30 32.36 -127.43 -50.52
CA ALA A 30 31.61 -126.85 -51.63
C ALA A 30 30.07 -126.89 -51.44
N PRO A 31 29.43 -127.95 -50.89
CA PRO A 31 28.00 -127.96 -50.63
C PRO A 31 27.59 -127.03 -49.50
N ALA A 32 28.43 -126.87 -48.47
CA ALA A 32 28.13 -126.01 -47.32
C ALA A 32 28.27 -124.51 -47.67
N ILE A 33 29.30 -124.15 -48.44
CA ILE A 33 29.49 -122.78 -48.94
C ILE A 33 28.42 -122.45 -50.00
N ALA A 34 28.09 -123.40 -50.87
CA ALA A 34 26.99 -123.24 -51.81
C ALA A 34 25.66 -123.08 -51.07
N ALA A 35 25.37 -123.88 -50.04
CA ALA A 35 24.14 -123.76 -49.26
C ALA A 35 24.04 -122.42 -48.52
N ILE A 36 25.13 -121.94 -47.91
CA ILE A 36 25.15 -120.63 -47.24
C ILE A 36 25.04 -119.49 -48.28
N SER A 37 25.73 -119.59 -49.42
CA SER A 37 25.58 -118.60 -50.50
C SER A 37 24.19 -118.61 -51.12
N HIS A 38 23.52 -119.76 -51.19
CA HIS A 38 22.18 -119.91 -51.74
C HIS A 38 21.11 -119.46 -50.74
N VAL A 39 21.41 -119.50 -49.44
CA VAL A 39 20.59 -118.92 -48.38
C VAL A 39 20.79 -117.41 -48.29
N VAL A 40 22.02 -116.90 -48.41
CA VAL A 40 22.33 -115.45 -48.40
C VAL A 40 21.90 -114.75 -49.69
N ASN A 41 22.05 -115.42 -50.84
CA ASN A 41 21.57 -114.95 -52.16
C ASN A 41 20.19 -115.52 -52.51
N SER A 42 19.46 -116.07 -51.53
CA SER A 42 18.06 -116.36 -51.76
C SER A 42 17.33 -115.04 -52.03
N PRO A 43 16.36 -115.00 -52.95
CA PRO A 43 15.63 -113.76 -53.22
C PRO A 43 15.03 -113.16 -51.94
N ALA A 44 14.60 -114.00 -50.99
CA ALA A 44 14.03 -113.57 -49.72
C ALA A 44 15.03 -112.86 -48.77
N THR A 45 16.30 -113.25 -48.73
CA THR A 45 17.31 -112.64 -47.85
C THR A 45 17.90 -111.36 -48.42
N LEU A 46 18.03 -111.26 -49.75
CA LEU A 46 18.36 -110.02 -50.44
C LEU A 46 17.22 -109.01 -50.30
N GLU A 47 15.96 -109.44 -50.46
CA GLU A 47 14.79 -108.59 -50.21
C GLU A 47 14.72 -108.11 -48.75
N LEU A 48 15.08 -108.95 -47.77
CA LEU A 48 15.15 -108.54 -46.36
C LEU A 48 16.28 -107.53 -46.11
N GLY A 49 17.44 -107.72 -46.74
CA GLY A 49 18.57 -106.79 -46.64
C GLY A 49 18.30 -105.43 -47.30
N GLU A 50 17.60 -105.41 -48.43
CA GLU A 50 17.10 -104.20 -49.07
C GLU A 50 16.06 -103.51 -48.20
N LYS A 51 15.05 -104.23 -47.71
CA LYS A 51 14.05 -103.70 -46.75
C LYS A 51 14.70 -103.11 -45.50
N LEU A 52 15.77 -103.73 -44.99
CA LEU A 52 16.46 -103.24 -43.79
C LEU A 52 17.24 -101.94 -44.06
N LYS A 53 17.82 -101.79 -45.25
CA LYS A 53 18.45 -100.53 -45.69
C LYS A 53 17.41 -99.44 -45.94
N ASP A 54 16.29 -99.79 -46.57
CA ASP A 54 15.18 -98.87 -46.81
C ASP A 54 14.60 -98.36 -45.48
N LEU A 55 14.38 -99.27 -44.51
CA LEU A 55 13.95 -98.91 -43.16
C LEU A 55 14.98 -98.03 -42.42
N GLN A 56 16.29 -98.27 -42.60
CA GLN A 56 17.35 -97.44 -42.01
C GLN A 56 17.35 -96.02 -42.60
N ILE A 57 17.11 -95.91 -43.91
CA ILE A 57 17.00 -94.62 -44.60
C ILE A 57 15.73 -93.89 -44.14
N GLU A 58 14.60 -94.59 -44.06
CA GLU A 58 13.34 -94.03 -43.54
C GLU A 58 13.48 -93.56 -42.09
N LEU A 59 14.17 -94.32 -41.25
CA LEU A 59 14.44 -93.95 -39.85
C LEU A 59 15.31 -92.69 -39.75
N ASN A 60 16.37 -92.59 -40.55
CA ASN A 60 17.22 -91.40 -40.59
C ASN A 60 16.47 -90.18 -41.13
N GLN A 61 15.64 -90.36 -42.17
CA GLN A 61 14.77 -89.30 -42.68
C GLN A 61 13.73 -88.88 -41.63
N SER A 62 13.21 -89.83 -40.84
CA SER A 62 12.31 -89.56 -39.73
C SER A 62 13.00 -88.71 -38.64
N TYR A 63 14.22 -89.05 -38.24
CA TYR A 63 14.98 -88.25 -37.28
C TYR A 63 15.31 -86.85 -37.79
N GLN A 64 15.68 -86.71 -39.07
CA GLN A 64 15.91 -85.38 -39.66
C GLN A 64 14.63 -84.54 -39.68
N LYS A 65 13.49 -85.13 -40.07
CA LYS A 65 12.19 -84.45 -40.00
C LYS A 65 11.82 -84.09 -38.56
N HIS A 66 12.05 -84.98 -37.60
CA HIS A 66 11.79 -84.73 -36.20
C HIS A 66 12.68 -83.60 -35.64
N SER A 67 13.96 -83.54 -36.01
CA SER A 67 14.87 -82.45 -35.62
C SER A 67 14.39 -81.11 -36.17
N GLN A 68 14.05 -81.06 -37.47
CA GLN A 68 13.53 -79.84 -38.11
C GLN A 68 12.23 -79.35 -37.46
N VAL A 69 11.32 -80.27 -37.11
CA VAL A 69 10.10 -79.95 -36.38
C VAL A 69 10.41 -79.46 -34.97
N SER A 70 11.39 -80.05 -34.29
CA SER A 70 11.81 -79.63 -32.94
C SER A 70 12.42 -78.24 -32.94
N ASP A 71 13.28 -77.92 -33.91
CA ASP A 71 13.90 -76.59 -34.05
C ASP A 71 12.84 -75.51 -34.33
N ARG A 72 11.88 -75.81 -35.22
CA ARG A 72 10.74 -74.92 -35.46
C ARG A 72 9.90 -74.72 -34.20
N LEU A 73 9.66 -75.79 -33.44
CA LEU A 73 8.89 -75.69 -32.20
C LEU A 73 9.62 -74.82 -31.16
N VAL A 74 10.95 -74.90 -31.07
CA VAL A 74 11.74 -74.03 -30.18
C VAL A 74 11.65 -72.57 -30.63
N GLN A 75 11.77 -72.28 -31.92
CA GLN A 75 11.62 -70.92 -32.46
C GLN A 75 10.24 -70.34 -32.12
N GLU A 76 9.17 -71.08 -32.41
CA GLU A 76 7.79 -70.70 -32.11
C GLU A 76 7.57 -70.49 -30.60
N VAL A 77 8.20 -71.31 -29.75
CA VAL A 77 8.14 -71.13 -28.28
C VAL A 77 8.86 -69.85 -27.85
N THR A 78 10.03 -69.54 -28.41
CA THR A 78 10.75 -68.29 -28.09
C THR A 78 10.02 -67.05 -28.59
N GLU A 79 9.40 -67.11 -29.77
CA GLU A 79 8.55 -66.04 -30.30
C GLU A 79 7.28 -65.88 -29.45
N SER A 80 6.67 -66.99 -29.02
CA SER A 80 5.54 -66.96 -28.09
C SER A 80 5.91 -66.35 -26.73
N GLN A 81 7.12 -66.61 -26.23
CA GLN A 81 7.61 -66.02 -24.99
C GLN A 81 7.86 -64.51 -25.14
N SER A 82 8.46 -64.06 -26.24
CA SER A 82 8.72 -62.65 -26.48
C SER A 82 7.42 -61.85 -26.73
N LEU A 83 6.45 -62.44 -27.43
CA LEU A 83 5.12 -61.85 -27.59
C LEU A 83 4.38 -61.77 -26.25
N ARG A 84 4.52 -62.77 -25.37
CA ARG A 84 3.94 -62.72 -24.01
C ARG A 84 4.54 -61.61 -23.15
N THR A 85 5.86 -61.39 -23.21
CA THR A 85 6.48 -60.29 -22.46
C THR A 85 6.02 -58.94 -23.01
N GLN A 86 5.97 -58.78 -24.34
CA GLN A 86 5.44 -57.56 -24.95
C GLN A 86 3.97 -57.32 -24.60
N LEU A 87 3.15 -58.39 -24.54
CA LEU A 87 1.76 -58.28 -24.11
C LEU A 87 1.67 -57.77 -22.67
N GLY A 88 2.48 -58.32 -21.75
CA GLY A 88 2.53 -57.87 -20.35
C GLY A 88 2.97 -56.41 -20.20
N ASP A 89 3.96 -55.97 -20.97
CA ASP A 89 4.40 -54.57 -21.00
C ASP A 89 3.29 -53.63 -21.53
N LYS A 90 2.49 -54.10 -22.50
CA LYS A 90 1.34 -53.33 -22.99
C LYS A 90 0.19 -53.32 -22.00
N GLU A 91 -0.07 -54.42 -21.31
CA GLU A 91 -1.10 -54.49 -20.26
C GLU A 91 -0.79 -53.56 -19.08
N THR A 92 0.47 -53.50 -18.65
CA THR A 92 0.92 -52.57 -17.60
C THR A 92 0.79 -51.11 -18.03
N ALA A 93 1.22 -50.75 -19.25
CA ALA A 93 1.04 -49.41 -19.78
C ALA A 93 -0.44 -49.00 -19.93
N ILE A 94 -1.32 -49.94 -20.27
CA ILE A 94 -2.77 -49.70 -20.32
C ILE A 94 -3.31 -49.40 -18.92
N ASN A 95 -2.87 -50.14 -17.89
CA ASN A 95 -3.31 -49.89 -16.52
C ASN A 95 -2.84 -48.52 -16.01
N GLU A 96 -1.59 -48.14 -16.28
CA GLU A 96 -1.07 -46.80 -15.94
C GLU A 96 -1.89 -45.70 -16.62
N LEU A 97 -2.17 -45.81 -17.92
CA LEU A 97 -3.00 -44.86 -18.64
C LEU A 97 -4.45 -44.81 -18.12
N GLN A 98 -4.98 -45.93 -17.63
CA GLN A 98 -6.31 -45.97 -17.01
C GLN A 98 -6.31 -45.22 -15.67
N GLU A 99 -5.27 -45.36 -14.84
CA GLU A 99 -5.11 -44.60 -13.60
C GLU A 99 -4.94 -43.10 -13.85
N GLU A 100 -4.16 -42.72 -14.86
CA GLU A 100 -4.03 -41.31 -15.25
C GLU A 100 -5.38 -40.75 -15.75
N LEU A 101 -6.14 -41.54 -16.50
CA LEU A 101 -7.45 -41.15 -16.99
C LEU A 101 -8.47 -40.98 -15.86
N THR A 102 -8.48 -41.84 -14.85
CA THR A 102 -9.36 -41.69 -13.68
C THR A 102 -8.98 -40.47 -12.86
N ALA A 103 -7.69 -40.26 -12.60
CA ALA A 103 -7.20 -39.07 -11.89
C ALA A 103 -7.52 -37.77 -12.64
N ALA A 104 -7.43 -37.77 -13.97
CA ALA A 104 -7.81 -36.63 -14.79
C ALA A 104 -9.33 -36.35 -14.71
N LYS A 105 -10.17 -37.38 -14.73
CA LYS A 105 -11.63 -37.24 -14.58
C LYS A 105 -12.02 -36.67 -13.23
N GLU A 106 -11.38 -37.10 -12.14
CA GLU A 106 -11.60 -36.55 -10.81
C GLU A 106 -11.24 -35.07 -10.72
N LYS A 107 -10.10 -34.67 -11.32
CA LYS A 107 -9.71 -33.25 -11.41
C LYS A 107 -10.71 -32.42 -12.20
N ILE A 108 -11.24 -32.93 -13.30
CA ILE A 108 -12.27 -32.25 -14.09
C ILE A 108 -13.53 -32.03 -13.25
N LEU A 109 -14.02 -33.07 -12.56
CA LEU A 109 -15.17 -32.96 -11.64
C LEU A 109 -14.94 -31.89 -10.55
N GLN A 110 -13.74 -31.85 -9.96
CA GLN A 110 -13.42 -30.84 -8.95
C GLN A 110 -13.43 -29.42 -9.54
N ILE A 111 -12.90 -29.24 -10.76
CA ILE A 111 -12.93 -27.96 -11.45
C ILE A 111 -14.37 -27.54 -11.77
N GLU A 112 -15.22 -28.46 -12.22
CA GLU A 112 -16.64 -28.18 -12.49
C GLU A 112 -17.39 -27.71 -11.24
N ILE A 113 -17.13 -28.33 -10.08
CA ILE A 113 -17.69 -27.89 -8.79
C ILE A 113 -17.23 -26.47 -8.46
N ASN A 114 -15.92 -26.22 -8.53
CA ASN A 114 -15.35 -24.90 -8.24
C ASN A 114 -15.91 -23.83 -9.19
N VAL A 115 -16.04 -24.13 -10.48
CA VAL A 115 -16.65 -23.22 -11.47
C VAL A 115 -18.09 -22.89 -11.07
N LYS A 116 -18.88 -23.89 -10.66
CA LYS A 116 -20.26 -23.68 -10.23
C LYS A 116 -20.37 -22.82 -8.96
N GLU A 117 -19.47 -23.02 -7.99
CA GLU A 117 -19.40 -22.19 -6.78
C GLU A 117 -19.02 -20.74 -7.12
N THR A 118 -18.01 -20.55 -7.97
CA THR A 118 -17.59 -19.20 -8.38
C THR A 118 -18.66 -18.49 -9.20
N GLN A 119 -19.43 -19.21 -10.03
CA GLN A 119 -20.57 -18.65 -10.75
C GLN A 119 -21.68 -18.21 -9.78
N GLY A 120 -22.00 -19.02 -8.76
CA GLY A 120 -22.99 -18.64 -7.75
C GLY A 120 -22.58 -17.41 -6.94
N ALA A 121 -21.30 -17.30 -6.59
CA ALA A 121 -20.76 -16.10 -5.94
C ALA A 121 -20.82 -14.87 -6.86
N LEU A 122 -20.49 -15.03 -8.15
CA LEU A 122 -20.60 -13.96 -9.14
C LEU A 122 -22.05 -13.49 -9.26
N ASP A 123 -23.01 -14.39 -9.41
CA ASP A 123 -24.43 -14.07 -9.54
C ASP A 123 -24.93 -13.30 -8.30
N ALA A 124 -24.54 -13.71 -7.09
CA ALA A 124 -24.87 -12.99 -5.85
C ALA A 124 -24.31 -11.56 -5.85
N THR A 125 -23.03 -11.38 -6.19
CA THR A 125 -22.42 -10.04 -6.25
C THR A 125 -23.04 -9.16 -7.34
N THR A 126 -23.46 -9.74 -8.46
CA THR A 126 -24.17 -8.98 -9.51
C THR A 126 -25.52 -8.48 -9.03
N SER A 127 -26.25 -9.28 -8.25
CA SER A 127 -27.51 -8.87 -7.63
C SER A 127 -27.31 -7.70 -6.65
N GLU A 128 -26.30 -7.78 -5.79
CA GLU A 128 -25.96 -6.71 -4.85
C GLU A 128 -25.59 -5.40 -5.58
N VAL A 129 -24.84 -5.49 -6.68
CA VAL A 129 -24.47 -4.33 -7.50
C VAL A 129 -25.70 -3.70 -8.15
N ASP A 130 -26.65 -4.50 -8.64
CA ASP A 130 -27.88 -3.99 -9.25
C ASP A 130 -28.81 -3.33 -8.22
N GLU A 131 -28.90 -3.88 -7.01
CA GLU A 131 -29.59 -3.26 -5.88
C GLU A 131 -28.97 -1.90 -5.52
N LEU A 132 -27.64 -1.84 -5.37
CA LEU A 132 -26.94 -0.58 -5.07
C LEU A 132 -27.11 0.46 -6.19
N ARG A 133 -27.10 0.04 -7.46
CA ARG A 133 -27.39 0.92 -8.60
C ARG A 133 -28.80 1.48 -8.55
N SER A 134 -29.78 0.68 -8.14
CA SER A 134 -31.16 1.16 -7.97
C SER A 134 -31.24 2.22 -6.87
N HIS A 135 -30.54 2.01 -5.76
CA HIS A 135 -30.53 2.93 -4.63
C HIS A 135 -29.83 4.26 -4.95
N VAL A 136 -28.74 4.20 -5.73
CA VAL A 136 -28.06 5.40 -6.25
C VAL A 136 -29.00 6.23 -7.12
N LYS A 137 -29.75 5.60 -8.04
CA LYS A 137 -30.74 6.31 -8.87
C LYS A 137 -31.83 6.99 -8.04
N GLU A 138 -32.29 6.33 -6.97
CA GLU A 138 -33.28 6.92 -6.06
C GLU A 138 -32.73 8.15 -5.33
N LEU A 139 -31.50 8.05 -4.80
CA LEU A 139 -30.82 9.18 -4.15
C LEU A 139 -30.53 10.34 -5.10
N GLU A 140 -30.15 10.05 -6.35
CA GLU A 140 -29.99 11.08 -7.39
C GLU A 140 -31.30 11.83 -7.65
N GLY A 141 -32.44 11.13 -7.67
CA GLY A 141 -33.77 11.74 -7.76
C GLY A 141 -34.06 12.67 -6.58
N GLN A 142 -33.82 12.19 -5.35
CA GLN A 142 -34.02 13.00 -4.13
C GLN A 142 -33.14 14.25 -4.11
N ILE A 143 -31.89 14.15 -4.58
CA ILE A 143 -30.99 15.31 -4.68
C ILE A 143 -31.52 16.33 -5.69
N ILE A 144 -32.09 15.91 -6.81
CA ILE A 144 -32.69 16.82 -7.80
C ILE A 144 -33.88 17.55 -7.20
N ASP A 145 -34.74 16.85 -6.47
CA ASP A 145 -35.93 17.44 -5.85
C ASP A 145 -35.54 18.42 -4.73
N LEU A 146 -34.61 18.06 -3.85
CA LEU A 146 -34.07 18.96 -2.82
C LEU A 146 -33.37 20.19 -3.39
N LYS A 147 -32.71 20.06 -4.55
CA LYS A 147 -32.13 21.21 -5.25
C LYS A 147 -33.22 22.18 -5.72
N LYS A 148 -34.28 21.67 -6.35
CA LYS A 148 -35.43 22.49 -6.76
C LYS A 148 -36.08 23.19 -5.57
N GLU A 149 -36.25 22.49 -4.44
CA GLU A 149 -36.79 23.08 -3.22
C GLU A 149 -35.90 24.21 -2.67
N ASN A 150 -34.59 24.01 -2.62
CA ASN A 150 -33.65 25.04 -2.20
C ASN A 150 -33.68 26.26 -3.14
N ASP A 151 -33.72 26.04 -4.46
CA ASP A 151 -33.79 27.13 -5.43
C ASP A 151 -35.08 27.96 -5.22
N MET A 152 -36.22 27.31 -5.00
CA MET A 152 -37.49 27.99 -4.68
C MET A 152 -37.42 28.77 -3.36
N LEU A 153 -36.74 28.24 -2.34
CA LEU A 153 -36.56 28.94 -1.05
C LEU A 153 -35.64 30.15 -1.19
N ILE A 154 -34.59 30.06 -2.01
CA ILE A 154 -33.67 31.15 -2.30
C ILE A 154 -34.42 32.27 -3.04
N GLU A 155 -35.19 31.95 -4.08
CA GLU A 155 -36.02 32.92 -4.80
C GLU A 155 -36.98 33.63 -3.83
N ARG A 156 -37.71 32.87 -3.01
CA ARG A 156 -38.64 33.44 -2.02
C ARG A 156 -37.94 34.36 -1.02
N TRP A 157 -36.74 33.99 -0.58
CA TRP A 157 -35.95 34.80 0.33
C TRP A 157 -35.43 36.08 -0.33
N MET A 158 -34.96 35.99 -1.58
CA MET A 158 -34.52 37.16 -2.35
C MET A 158 -35.67 38.14 -2.58
N ASP A 159 -36.86 37.66 -2.93
CA ASP A 159 -38.06 38.49 -3.07
C ASP A 159 -38.43 39.21 -1.77
N GLN A 160 -38.28 38.52 -0.62
CA GLN A 160 -38.54 39.13 0.67
C GLN A 160 -37.48 40.19 1.02
N LYS A 161 -36.21 39.92 0.72
CA LYS A 161 -35.12 40.88 0.91
C LYS A 161 -35.23 42.10 0.00
N MET A 162 -35.67 41.93 -1.24
CA MET A 162 -35.96 43.04 -2.15
C MET A 162 -37.07 43.93 -1.60
N ARG A 163 -38.18 43.34 -1.12
CA ARG A 163 -39.27 44.10 -0.47
C ARG A 163 -38.82 44.83 0.78
N ASP A 164 -37.98 44.21 1.61
CA ASP A 164 -37.44 44.86 2.81
C ASP A 164 -36.46 45.99 2.44
N ALA A 165 -35.66 45.82 1.38
CA ALA A 165 -34.79 46.86 0.86
C ALA A 165 -35.56 48.05 0.29
N GLU A 166 -36.66 47.80 -0.44
CA GLU A 166 -37.57 48.85 -0.92
C GLU A 166 -38.17 49.65 0.24
N ARG A 167 -38.67 48.98 1.29
CA ARG A 167 -39.18 49.65 2.50
C ARG A 167 -38.11 50.50 3.20
N LEU A 168 -36.88 49.99 3.27
CA LEU A 168 -35.75 50.74 3.85
C LEU A 168 -35.36 51.93 2.98
N ASN A 169 -35.41 51.80 1.65
CA ASN A 169 -35.16 52.90 0.73
C ASN A 169 -36.25 53.98 0.84
N GLU A 170 -37.52 53.60 0.96
CA GLU A 170 -38.63 54.53 1.23
C GLU A 170 -38.43 55.26 2.56
N ALA A 171 -38.07 54.53 3.63
CA ALA A 171 -37.77 55.13 4.92
C ALA A 171 -36.58 56.10 4.84
N ASN A 172 -35.50 55.70 4.16
CA ASN A 172 -34.33 56.54 3.96
C ASN A 172 -34.65 57.80 3.14
N ALA A 173 -35.50 57.71 2.12
CA ALA A 173 -35.98 58.87 1.37
C ALA A 173 -36.78 59.84 2.26
N MET A 174 -37.61 59.33 3.17
CA MET A 174 -38.30 60.16 4.17
C MET A 174 -37.32 60.81 5.15
N TYR A 175 -36.29 60.08 5.61
CA TYR A 175 -35.23 60.63 6.45
C TYR A 175 -34.40 61.68 5.72
N GLU A 176 -34.12 61.49 4.45
CA GLU A 176 -33.43 62.48 3.61
C GLU A 176 -34.24 63.76 3.47
N ASP A 177 -35.54 63.69 3.18
CA ASP A 177 -36.42 64.88 3.12
C ASP A 177 -36.52 65.59 4.49
N MET A 178 -36.60 64.83 5.59
CA MET A 178 -36.56 65.40 6.94
C MET A 178 -35.20 66.07 7.23
N MET A 179 -34.10 65.43 6.83
CA MET A 179 -32.74 65.96 6.98
C MET A 179 -32.48 67.14 6.06
N GLU A 180 -33.08 67.23 4.87
CA GLU A 180 -33.01 68.41 4.01
C GLU A 180 -33.75 69.59 4.64
N LYS A 181 -34.91 69.36 5.27
CA LYS A 181 -35.61 70.39 6.05
C LYS A 181 -34.78 70.88 7.25
N VAL A 182 -34.12 69.96 7.96
CA VAL A 182 -33.20 70.30 9.07
C VAL A 182 -31.94 70.99 8.56
N LYS A 183 -31.35 70.52 7.45
CA LYS A 183 -30.20 71.15 6.78
C LYS A 183 -30.54 72.53 6.25
N ALA A 184 -31.74 72.79 5.73
CA ALA A 184 -32.16 74.12 5.32
C ALA A 184 -32.24 75.09 6.52
N GLY A 185 -32.65 74.60 7.69
CA GLY A 185 -32.58 75.34 8.96
C GLY A 185 -31.15 75.53 9.48
N GLN A 186 -30.32 74.50 9.38
CA GLN A 186 -28.91 74.51 9.80
C GLN A 186 -27.99 75.25 8.80
N LEU A 187 -28.34 75.38 7.52
CA LEU A 187 -27.62 76.13 6.48
C LEU A 187 -27.69 77.65 6.70
N MET A 188 -28.75 78.14 7.36
CA MET A 188 -28.76 79.52 7.89
C MET A 188 -27.71 79.72 8.99
N GLU A 189 -27.37 78.68 9.75
CA GLU A 189 -26.49 78.74 10.92
C GLU A 189 -25.04 78.34 10.59
N LEU A 190 -24.83 77.47 9.60
CA LEU A 190 -23.54 76.94 9.13
C LEU A 190 -22.89 77.73 7.98
N ALA A 191 -23.52 78.80 7.47
CA ALA A 191 -22.83 79.78 6.63
C ALA A 191 -21.78 80.61 7.40
N ARG A 192 -21.63 80.39 8.72
CA ARG A 192 -20.74 81.15 9.61
C ARG A 192 -19.43 80.44 9.98
N THR A 193 -19.24 79.16 9.67
CA THR A 193 -18.01 78.45 10.07
C THR A 193 -17.59 77.44 9.02
N GLN A 194 -16.56 77.85 8.30
CA GLN A 194 -15.82 77.16 7.26
C GLN A 194 -15.24 75.78 7.66
N VAL A 195 -15.21 74.90 6.65
CA VAL A 195 -14.04 74.17 6.09
C VAL A 195 -13.54 72.87 6.74
N ASP A 196 -13.37 71.91 5.80
CA ASP A 196 -12.47 70.76 5.71
C ASP A 196 -12.78 69.40 6.36
N GLY A 197 -12.74 68.39 5.48
CA GLY A 197 -11.78 67.29 5.64
C GLY A 197 -12.37 65.94 6.05
N ILE A 198 -12.89 65.18 5.09
CA ILE A 198 -13.30 63.78 5.28
C ILE A 198 -12.07 62.87 5.36
N VAL A 199 -11.87 62.24 6.52
CA VAL A 199 -10.93 61.10 6.72
C VAL A 199 -11.73 59.81 6.85
N ARG A 200 -11.36 58.83 6.02
CA ARG A 200 -11.91 57.47 5.99
C ARG A 200 -11.75 56.79 7.36
N HIS A 201 -12.85 56.30 7.90
CA HIS A 201 -12.89 55.55 9.14
C HIS A 201 -12.53 54.08 8.85
N SER A 202 -11.42 53.61 9.41
CA SER A 202 -11.19 52.18 9.61
C SER A 202 -12.18 51.69 10.66
N GLU A 203 -12.94 50.65 10.34
CA GLU A 203 -14.00 50.12 11.19
C GLU A 203 -13.50 49.72 12.58
N ALA A 204 -14.22 50.24 13.57
CA ALA A 204 -14.07 49.97 14.97
C ALA A 204 -14.61 48.57 15.29
N GLY A 205 -13.69 47.62 15.48
CA GLY A 205 -14.01 46.26 15.93
C GLY A 205 -12.83 45.53 16.56
N ALA A 206 -11.77 46.25 16.97
CA ALA A 206 -10.62 45.68 17.66
C ALA A 206 -10.91 45.66 19.17
N GLU A 207 -11.58 44.60 19.63
CA GLU A 207 -11.67 44.29 21.05
C GLU A 207 -10.25 44.24 21.66
N ASN A 208 -10.12 44.80 22.86
CA ASN A 208 -8.87 45.12 23.55
C ASN A 208 -7.80 44.00 23.50
N TYR A 209 -6.82 44.13 22.60
CA TYR A 209 -5.64 43.25 22.58
C TYR A 209 -4.67 43.62 23.70
N VAL A 210 -4.25 42.64 24.49
CA VAL A 210 -3.02 42.76 25.29
C VAL A 210 -1.87 42.86 24.29
N LYS A 211 -1.15 44.00 24.27
CA LYS A 211 0.02 44.18 23.40
C LYS A 211 1.04 43.07 23.70
N SER A 212 1.39 42.30 22.68
CA SER A 212 2.42 41.27 22.83
C SER A 212 3.77 41.92 23.17
N GLY A 213 4.50 41.30 24.10
CA GLY A 213 5.83 41.78 24.48
C GLY A 213 6.88 41.19 23.56
N LEU A 214 7.92 41.95 23.24
CA LEU A 214 9.11 41.39 22.61
C LEU A 214 9.85 40.52 23.65
N PRO A 215 9.98 39.21 23.42
CA PRO A 215 10.75 38.35 24.31
C PRO A 215 12.21 38.79 24.28
N SER A 216 12.84 38.85 25.46
CA SER A 216 14.23 39.33 25.59
C SER A 216 15.10 38.42 26.45
N ALA A 217 14.49 37.64 27.34
CA ALA A 217 15.20 36.76 28.27
C ALA A 217 14.64 35.33 28.24
N VAL A 218 15.50 34.37 28.58
CA VAL A 218 15.09 32.98 28.83
C VAL A 218 14.58 32.88 30.25
N LYS A 219 13.32 32.47 30.41
CA LYS A 219 12.71 32.22 31.73
C LYS A 219 13.04 30.81 32.21
N HIS A 220 12.80 29.81 31.35
CA HIS A 220 12.99 28.40 31.67
C HIS A 220 13.61 27.66 30.49
N VAL A 221 14.53 26.74 30.78
CA VAL A 221 15.06 25.75 29.83
C VAL A 221 14.63 24.37 30.31
N ILE A 222 13.75 23.72 29.56
CA ILE A 222 13.10 22.48 29.94
C ILE A 222 13.60 21.37 29.01
N ARG A 223 14.23 20.33 29.57
CA ARG A 223 14.53 19.11 28.82
C ARG A 223 13.27 18.26 28.72
N ALA A 224 12.45 18.53 27.70
CA ALA A 224 11.13 17.96 27.60
C ALA A 224 11.15 16.50 27.14
N HIS A 225 12.00 16.18 26.16
CA HIS A 225 12.08 14.87 25.54
C HIS A 225 13.52 14.37 25.50
N ASP A 226 13.69 13.03 25.47
CA ASP A 226 15.03 12.40 25.37
C ASP A 226 15.60 12.49 23.94
N VAL A 227 14.72 12.72 22.97
CA VAL A 227 14.99 12.85 21.53
C VAL A 227 14.37 14.18 21.05
N MET A 228 14.33 14.44 19.75
CA MET A 228 13.79 15.69 19.20
C MET A 228 12.35 16.01 19.61
N CYS A 229 12.09 17.30 19.82
CA CYS A 229 10.75 17.86 20.03
C CYS A 229 10.28 18.52 18.72
N SER A 230 9.27 17.94 18.08
CA SER A 230 8.84 18.37 16.74
C SER A 230 7.69 19.36 16.76
N ALA A 231 6.87 19.34 17.82
CA ALA A 231 5.68 20.17 17.91
C ALA A 231 5.52 20.75 19.31
N ILE A 232 5.06 22.01 19.36
CA ILE A 232 4.64 22.67 20.59
C ILE A 232 3.33 23.41 20.32
N HIS A 233 2.38 23.32 21.25
CA HIS A 233 1.14 24.08 21.20
C HIS A 233 0.79 24.65 22.57
N PHE A 234 0.36 25.91 22.60
CA PHE A 234 -0.16 26.53 23.82
C PHE A 234 -1.59 26.08 24.12
N GLU A 235 -1.90 25.94 25.40
CA GLU A 235 -3.28 25.91 25.85
C GLU A 235 -3.90 27.31 25.71
N GLN A 236 -5.17 27.36 25.30
CA GLN A 236 -5.94 28.61 25.27
C GLN A 236 -5.90 29.30 26.65
N GLY A 237 -5.44 30.55 26.70
CA GLY A 237 -5.22 31.31 27.96
C GLY A 237 -3.82 31.17 28.58
N GLY A 238 -2.87 30.53 27.90
CA GLY A 238 -1.42 30.71 28.12
C GLY A 238 -0.80 30.05 29.36
N LYS A 239 -1.57 29.28 30.15
CA LYS A 239 -1.07 28.68 31.41
C LYS A 239 -0.20 27.45 31.21
N ASN A 240 -0.59 26.58 30.27
CA ASN A 240 0.11 25.34 29.99
C ASN A 240 0.54 25.24 28.52
N VAL A 241 1.56 24.42 28.27
CA VAL A 241 2.11 24.12 26.96
C VAL A 241 2.19 22.62 26.77
N TYR A 242 1.85 22.14 25.59
CA TYR A 242 1.98 20.75 25.18
C TYR A 242 3.16 20.60 24.23
N SER A 243 4.02 19.62 24.47
CA SER A 243 5.16 19.29 23.62
C SER A 243 5.04 17.85 23.09
N GLY A 244 5.40 17.67 21.82
CA GLY A 244 5.34 16.38 21.12
C GLY A 244 6.74 15.98 20.66
N GLY A 245 7.16 14.79 21.11
CA GLY A 245 8.49 14.28 20.85
C GLY A 245 8.55 13.06 19.94
N HIS A 246 9.74 12.80 19.40
CA HIS A 246 10.04 11.54 18.72
C HIS A 246 10.24 10.36 19.66
N ASP A 247 10.28 10.61 20.97
CA ASP A 247 10.18 9.62 22.05
C ASP A 247 8.77 9.02 22.18
N LYS A 248 7.84 9.41 21.29
CA LYS A 248 6.45 8.91 21.20
C LYS A 248 5.59 9.37 22.38
N LEU A 249 6.00 10.45 23.06
CA LEU A 249 5.28 11.01 24.18
C LEU A 249 4.76 12.40 23.82
N VAL A 250 3.61 12.74 24.41
CA VAL A 250 3.14 14.12 24.50
C VAL A 250 3.16 14.51 25.97
N LYS A 251 3.81 15.61 26.30
CA LYS A 251 3.94 16.09 27.68
C LYS A 251 3.30 17.46 27.82
N SER A 252 2.67 17.72 28.97
CA SER A 252 2.15 19.03 29.33
C SER A 252 3.03 19.68 30.38
N TRP A 253 3.24 20.99 30.25
CA TRP A 253 4.15 21.77 31.07
C TRP A 253 3.43 23.01 31.56
N ASN A 254 3.61 23.34 32.84
CA ASN A 254 3.15 24.61 33.35
C ASN A 254 4.23 25.68 33.06
N VAL A 255 3.81 26.75 32.40
CA VAL A 255 4.70 27.79 31.85
C VAL A 255 5.31 28.65 32.95
N VAL A 256 4.62 28.80 34.08
CA VAL A 256 5.04 29.66 35.19
C VAL A 256 6.21 29.04 35.95
N ASN A 257 6.11 27.74 36.25
CA ASN A 257 7.07 27.02 37.09
C ASN A 257 7.99 26.06 36.31
N GLY A 258 7.72 25.82 35.02
CA GLY A 258 8.49 24.90 34.18
C GLY A 258 8.32 23.41 34.53
N SER A 259 7.35 23.05 35.39
CA SER A 259 7.16 21.66 35.83
C SER A 259 6.33 20.85 34.83
N CYS A 260 6.69 19.58 34.64
CA CYS A 260 5.87 18.62 33.90
C CYS A 260 4.59 18.30 34.69
N MET A 261 3.42 18.55 34.09
CA MET A 261 2.12 18.33 34.72
C MET A 261 1.57 16.94 34.40
N SER A 262 1.58 16.54 33.14
CA SER A 262 1.11 15.23 32.69
C SER A 262 1.91 14.69 31.51
N THR A 263 1.92 13.36 31.36
CA THR A 263 2.53 12.67 30.22
C THR A 263 1.47 11.78 29.58
N LEU A 264 1.07 12.12 28.36
CA LEU A 264 0.14 11.36 27.55
C LEU A 264 0.91 10.25 26.82
N ARG A 265 0.47 9.01 27.04
CA ARG A 265 1.06 7.80 26.44
C ARG A 265 0.05 7.16 25.49
N GLY A 266 0.54 6.33 24.58
CA GLY A 266 -0.30 5.58 23.63
C GLY A 266 0.15 5.68 22.17
N CYS A 267 0.98 6.66 21.82
CA CYS A 267 1.55 6.77 20.48
C CYS A 267 2.52 5.61 20.19
N LEU A 268 2.42 5.00 19.02
CA LEU A 268 3.36 3.96 18.57
C LEU A 268 4.49 4.53 17.70
N GLY A 269 4.26 5.69 17.08
CA GLY A 269 5.22 6.44 16.29
C GLY A 269 5.63 7.76 16.93
N SER A 270 6.49 8.49 16.22
CA SER A 270 6.95 9.83 16.62
C SER A 270 5.85 10.87 16.41
N VAL A 271 5.70 11.78 17.37
CA VAL A 271 4.72 12.88 17.27
C VAL A 271 5.30 13.98 16.39
N LEU A 272 4.59 14.32 15.31
CA LEU A 272 5.03 15.29 14.30
C LEU A 272 4.31 16.64 14.43
N ASP A 273 3.06 16.65 14.89
CA ASP A 273 2.28 17.87 15.10
C ASP A 273 1.25 17.69 16.22
N LEU A 274 0.81 18.81 16.79
CA LEU A 274 -0.10 18.85 17.93
C LEU A 274 -1.12 19.98 17.79
N SER A 275 -2.36 19.72 18.19
CA SER A 275 -3.37 20.77 18.32
C SER A 275 -4.27 20.49 19.52
N MET A 276 -4.84 21.56 20.08
CA MET A 276 -5.74 21.54 21.23
C MET A 276 -7.12 22.05 20.83
N SER A 277 -8.16 21.48 21.43
CA SER A 277 -9.54 21.92 21.30
C SER A 277 -9.80 23.26 21.99
N TYR A 278 -10.83 23.97 21.56
CA TYR A 278 -11.18 25.27 22.13
C TYR A 278 -11.63 25.18 23.59
N ASP A 279 -12.31 24.09 23.98
CA ASP A 279 -12.68 23.84 25.38
C ASP A 279 -11.52 23.36 26.27
N LYS A 280 -10.31 23.20 25.70
CA LYS A 280 -9.10 22.72 26.38
C LYS A 280 -9.20 21.30 26.92
N ASN A 281 -10.24 20.55 26.54
CA ASN A 281 -10.47 19.20 27.04
C ASN A 281 -9.78 18.12 26.19
N LEU A 282 -9.44 18.42 24.93
CA LEU A 282 -8.98 17.42 23.97
C LEU A 282 -7.67 17.83 23.30
N VAL A 283 -6.68 16.94 23.36
CA VAL A 283 -5.40 17.07 22.66
C VAL A 283 -5.35 16.05 21.53
N ILE A 284 -5.04 16.49 20.31
CA ILE A 284 -4.77 15.59 19.19
C ILE A 284 -3.30 15.66 18.78
N ALA A 285 -2.71 14.50 18.49
CA ALA A 285 -1.37 14.39 17.94
C ALA A 285 -1.39 13.71 16.57
N ALA A 286 -0.68 14.30 15.61
CA ALA A 286 -0.31 13.66 14.36
C ALA A 286 0.94 12.81 14.56
N CYS A 287 0.90 11.57 14.11
CA CYS A 287 1.94 10.59 14.42
C CYS A 287 2.50 9.94 13.16
N SER A 288 3.76 9.53 13.24
CA SER A 288 4.45 8.81 12.15
C SER A 288 3.96 7.37 11.96
N ASP A 289 3.09 6.86 12.83
CA ASP A 289 2.46 5.53 12.75
C ASP A 289 1.18 5.49 11.89
N HIS A 290 0.99 6.53 11.06
CA HIS A 290 -0.15 6.71 10.16
C HIS A 290 -1.49 7.00 10.86
N LYS A 291 -1.47 7.24 12.17
CA LYS A 291 -2.67 7.49 12.97
C LYS A 291 -2.62 8.87 13.59
N LEU A 292 -3.79 9.35 14.00
CA LEU A 292 -3.87 10.42 14.99
C LEU A 292 -4.37 9.87 16.30
N HIS A 293 -3.83 10.38 17.39
CA HIS A 293 -4.22 9.97 18.74
C HIS A 293 -4.87 11.15 19.43
N LEU A 294 -6.02 10.90 20.04
CA LEU A 294 -6.81 11.90 20.76
C LEU A 294 -6.87 11.53 22.24
N TRP A 295 -6.48 12.46 23.11
CA TRP A 295 -6.57 12.29 24.56
C TRP A 295 -7.48 13.35 25.17
N GLU A 296 -8.04 12.99 26.32
CA GLU A 296 -8.62 13.95 27.24
C GLU A 296 -7.51 14.59 28.09
N SER A 297 -7.40 15.92 28.07
CA SER A 297 -6.30 16.68 28.67
C SER A 297 -6.21 16.51 30.20
N GLN A 298 -7.35 16.49 30.88
CA GLN A 298 -7.45 16.42 32.34
C GLN A 298 -7.09 15.04 32.89
N THR A 299 -7.59 13.98 32.24
CA THR A 299 -7.41 12.60 32.71
C THR A 299 -6.19 11.92 32.08
N GLY A 300 -5.70 12.45 30.96
CA GLY A 300 -4.67 11.83 30.12
C GLY A 300 -5.10 10.53 29.44
N ARG A 301 -6.39 10.20 29.48
CA ARG A 301 -6.91 8.96 28.87
C ARG A 301 -7.05 9.13 27.36
N MET A 302 -6.64 8.10 26.62
CA MET A 302 -6.82 8.06 25.17
C MET A 302 -8.30 7.83 24.87
N ARG A 303 -8.91 8.78 24.15
CA ARG A 303 -10.32 8.76 23.77
C ARG A 303 -10.54 8.06 22.45
N HIS A 304 -9.78 8.44 21.43
CA HIS A 304 -9.86 7.86 20.09
C HIS A 304 -8.48 7.68 19.47
N THR A 305 -8.35 6.63 18.67
CA THR A 305 -7.23 6.43 17.75
C THR A 305 -7.80 6.51 16.33
N LEU A 306 -7.55 7.62 15.66
CA LEU A 306 -8.09 7.93 14.34
C LEU A 306 -7.26 7.20 13.28
N THR A 307 -7.86 6.20 12.66
CA THR A 307 -7.26 5.36 11.61
C THR A 307 -7.88 5.69 10.26
N GLY A 308 -7.06 5.89 9.23
CA GLY A 308 -7.56 6.13 7.88
C GLY A 308 -6.53 6.68 6.90
N HIS A 309 -5.45 7.28 7.40
CA HIS A 309 -4.27 7.58 6.57
C HIS A 309 -3.45 6.33 6.31
N THR A 310 -2.83 6.24 5.13
CA THR A 310 -1.97 5.10 4.74
C THR A 310 -0.49 5.39 4.95
N GLU A 311 -0.12 6.65 5.09
CA GLU A 311 1.24 7.14 5.29
C GLU A 311 1.34 8.07 6.50
N LYS A 312 2.57 8.47 6.87
CA LYS A 312 2.81 9.26 8.10
C LYS A 312 1.99 10.56 8.11
N VAL A 313 1.34 10.84 9.24
CA VAL A 313 0.54 12.06 9.44
C VAL A 313 1.45 13.16 9.94
N VAL A 314 1.51 14.26 9.20
CA VAL A 314 2.55 15.30 9.36
C VAL A 314 2.01 16.53 10.08
N SER A 315 0.72 16.80 9.91
CA SER A 315 0.11 18.00 10.48
C SER A 315 -1.33 17.74 10.87
N VAL A 316 -1.77 18.42 11.92
CA VAL A 316 -3.13 18.34 12.44
C VAL A 316 -3.56 19.69 12.98
N ASP A 317 -4.82 20.05 12.76
CA ASP A 317 -5.41 21.20 13.44
C ASP A 317 -6.87 20.92 13.84
N ILE A 318 -7.33 21.58 14.91
CA ILE A 318 -8.69 21.50 15.44
C ILE A 318 -9.39 22.83 15.21
N SER A 319 -10.67 22.76 14.82
CA SER A 319 -11.52 23.95 14.67
C SER A 319 -11.58 24.72 15.99
N LYS A 320 -11.33 26.03 15.92
CA LYS A 320 -11.34 26.89 17.10
C LYS A 320 -12.74 27.37 17.50
N THR A 321 -13.75 27.12 16.67
CA THR A 321 -15.16 27.44 16.96
C THR A 321 -15.91 26.24 17.52
N SER A 322 -15.53 25.02 17.12
CA SER A 322 -16.23 23.79 17.50
C SER A 322 -15.24 22.67 17.84
N ASN A 323 -15.46 21.98 18.97
CA ASN A 323 -14.61 20.83 19.34
C ASN A 323 -14.94 19.55 18.55
N ARG A 324 -15.74 19.68 17.49
CA ARG A 324 -16.23 18.54 16.72
C ARG A 324 -15.35 18.23 15.51
N ARG A 325 -14.64 19.21 14.96
CA ARG A 325 -13.91 19.04 13.69
C ARG A 325 -12.42 19.16 13.88
N ALA A 326 -11.69 18.16 13.39
CA ALA A 326 -10.25 18.23 13.19
C ALA A 326 -9.91 17.95 11.73
N VAL A 327 -8.77 18.44 11.29
CA VAL A 327 -8.21 18.18 9.97
C VAL A 327 -6.80 17.66 10.11
N SER A 328 -6.41 16.75 9.23
CA SER A 328 -5.05 16.23 9.18
C SER A 328 -4.52 16.17 7.76
N ALA A 329 -3.20 16.28 7.64
CA ALA A 329 -2.45 16.04 6.41
C ALA A 329 -1.45 14.90 6.60
N ALA A 330 -1.33 14.06 5.57
CA ALA A 330 -0.36 12.99 5.53
C ALA A 330 0.41 12.95 4.20
N TYR A 331 1.48 12.15 4.18
CA TYR A 331 2.27 11.88 2.97
C TYR A 331 1.56 10.95 1.96
N ASP A 332 0.34 10.50 2.25
CA ASP A 332 -0.50 9.74 1.32
C ASP A 332 -1.17 10.64 0.27
N ARG A 333 -0.85 11.94 0.27
CA ARG A 333 -1.46 12.97 -0.57
C ARG A 333 -2.95 13.14 -0.32
N THR A 334 -3.38 12.90 0.92
CA THR A 334 -4.75 13.18 1.35
C THR A 334 -4.77 14.14 2.53
N LEU A 335 -5.82 14.96 2.57
CA LEU A 335 -6.23 15.71 3.74
C LEU A 335 -7.53 15.06 4.24
N LYS A 336 -7.63 14.79 5.53
CA LYS A 336 -8.83 14.20 6.11
C LYS A 336 -9.43 15.13 7.13
N ALA A 337 -10.74 15.32 7.05
CA ALA A 337 -11.53 15.94 8.10
C ALA A 337 -12.13 14.84 8.99
N TRP A 338 -12.11 15.04 10.29
CA TRP A 338 -12.51 14.07 11.31
C TRP A 338 -13.61 14.65 12.18
N ASP A 339 -14.57 13.82 12.55
CA ASP A 339 -15.50 14.11 13.64
C ASP A 339 -14.89 13.58 14.94
N MET A 340 -14.51 14.51 15.83
CA MET A 340 -13.84 14.21 17.10
C MET A 340 -14.76 13.55 18.13
N GLN A 341 -16.08 13.61 17.93
CA GLN A 341 -17.04 12.96 18.81
C GLN A 341 -17.17 11.47 18.50
N THR A 342 -17.15 11.11 17.22
CA THR A 342 -17.33 9.72 16.76
C THR A 342 -16.00 9.04 16.46
N GLY A 343 -14.96 9.80 16.15
CA GLY A 343 -13.66 9.30 15.72
C GLY A 343 -13.61 8.89 14.24
N TYR A 344 -14.64 9.20 13.45
CA TYR A 344 -14.71 8.83 12.03
C TYR A 344 -14.26 9.96 11.10
N VAL A 345 -13.77 9.56 9.93
CA VAL A 345 -13.50 10.48 8.82
C VAL A 345 -14.82 11.00 8.28
N THR A 346 -14.97 12.33 8.22
CA THR A 346 -16.14 12.98 7.61
C THR A 346 -15.91 13.27 6.14
N ASN A 347 -14.73 13.78 5.78
CA ASN A 347 -14.35 14.08 4.40
C ASN A 347 -12.90 13.66 4.13
N THR A 348 -12.64 13.15 2.93
CA THR A 348 -11.28 12.90 2.42
C THR A 348 -11.07 13.76 1.18
N LEU A 349 -10.12 14.67 1.24
CA LEU A 349 -9.69 15.55 0.16
C LEU A 349 -8.41 14.98 -0.44
N ILE A 350 -8.39 14.78 -1.75
CA ILE A 350 -7.22 14.28 -2.46
C ILE A 350 -6.46 15.49 -3.00
N CYS A 351 -5.16 15.56 -2.71
CA CYS A 351 -4.28 16.57 -3.27
C CYS A 351 -3.24 15.96 -4.20
N TYR A 352 -2.75 16.73 -5.16
CA TYR A 352 -1.79 16.25 -6.16
C TYR A 352 -0.33 16.33 -5.68
N SER A 353 -0.08 17.06 -4.59
CA SER A 353 1.24 17.26 -3.98
C SER A 353 1.19 16.98 -2.48
N ASN A 354 2.29 16.46 -1.92
CA ASN A 354 2.39 16.17 -0.49
C ASN A 354 2.18 17.44 0.34
N CYS A 355 1.33 17.34 1.36
CA CYS A 355 1.06 18.43 2.29
C CYS A 355 1.91 18.28 3.56
N ASN A 356 2.57 19.36 3.98
CA ASN A 356 3.37 19.39 5.20
C ASN A 356 2.66 20.05 6.38
N ALA A 357 1.76 20.98 6.08
CA ALA A 357 1.16 21.84 7.09
C ALA A 357 -0.30 22.12 6.74
N VAL A 358 -1.16 22.02 7.75
CA VAL A 358 -2.57 22.41 7.66
C VAL A 358 -2.90 23.42 8.73
N ALA A 359 -3.83 24.31 8.43
CA ALA A 359 -4.43 25.20 9.41
C ALA A 359 -5.91 25.40 9.07
N LEU A 360 -6.75 25.43 10.10
CA LEU A 360 -8.14 25.83 9.95
C LEU A 360 -8.28 27.33 10.13
N THR A 361 -9.12 27.93 9.30
CA THR A 361 -9.61 29.28 9.52
C THR A 361 -10.40 29.38 10.83
N MET A 362 -10.46 30.58 11.40
CA MET A 362 -11.03 30.77 12.74
C MET A 362 -12.54 30.47 12.83
N ASN A 363 -13.25 30.53 11.69
CA ASN A 363 -14.65 30.10 11.56
C ASN A 363 -14.81 28.58 11.35
N GLY A 364 -13.71 27.85 11.09
CA GLY A 364 -13.70 26.41 10.88
C GLY A 364 -14.31 25.95 9.55
N GLU A 365 -14.52 26.86 8.59
CA GLU A 365 -15.15 26.54 7.31
C GLU A 365 -14.13 26.23 6.21
N VAL A 366 -13.01 26.95 6.21
CA VAL A 366 -11.95 26.84 5.20
C VAL A 366 -10.70 26.20 5.79
N LEU A 367 -10.18 25.20 5.09
CA LEU A 367 -8.91 24.53 5.37
C LEU A 367 -7.82 25.11 4.46
N CYS A 368 -6.72 25.55 5.05
CA CYS A 368 -5.53 25.99 4.34
C CYS A 368 -4.47 24.88 4.38
N SER A 369 -3.98 24.44 3.23
CA SER A 369 -2.95 23.40 3.12
C SER A 369 -1.70 23.92 2.41
N GLY A 370 -0.56 23.73 3.07
CA GLY A 370 0.76 24.07 2.53
C GLY A 370 1.43 22.84 1.92
N HIS A 371 1.81 22.93 0.65
CA HIS A 371 2.31 21.79 -0.12
C HIS A 371 3.81 21.89 -0.44
N MET A 372 4.40 20.74 -0.80
CA MET A 372 5.80 20.61 -1.21
C MET A 372 6.13 21.28 -2.55
N ASP A 373 5.12 21.57 -3.37
CA ASP A 373 5.25 22.29 -4.65
C ASP A 373 5.36 23.81 -4.47
N GLY A 374 5.27 24.32 -3.23
CA GLY A 374 5.30 25.75 -2.93
C GLY A 374 3.92 26.43 -2.98
N ASN A 375 2.88 25.66 -3.32
CA ASN A 375 1.53 26.20 -3.43
C ASN A 375 0.77 26.06 -2.11
N LEU A 376 0.03 27.10 -1.79
CA LEU A 376 -0.96 27.15 -0.74
C LEU A 376 -2.33 26.92 -1.38
N ARG A 377 -3.08 25.93 -0.89
CA ARG A 377 -4.43 25.63 -1.38
C ARG A 377 -5.44 25.84 -0.28
N LEU A 378 -6.57 26.43 -0.63
CA LEU A 378 -7.72 26.59 0.25
C LEU A 378 -8.81 25.63 -0.18
N TRP A 379 -9.42 24.98 0.81
CA TRP A 379 -10.45 23.97 0.63
C TRP A 379 -11.66 24.37 1.46
N ASP A 380 -12.84 24.32 0.84
CA ASP A 380 -14.07 24.39 1.61
C ASP A 380 -14.36 22.99 2.17
N ILE A 381 -14.38 22.88 3.49
CA ILE A 381 -14.52 21.61 4.20
C ILE A 381 -15.92 21.03 4.01
N ARG A 382 -16.94 21.88 3.83
CA ARG A 382 -18.33 21.42 3.63
C ARG A 382 -18.51 20.79 2.26
N SER A 383 -18.08 21.49 1.20
CA SER A 383 -18.23 20.99 -0.17
C SER A 383 -17.15 19.96 -0.55
N GLY A 384 -16.03 19.95 0.17
CA GLY A 384 -14.88 19.11 -0.14
C GLY A 384 -14.13 19.52 -1.41
N LYS A 385 -14.37 20.75 -1.91
CA LYS A 385 -13.75 21.26 -3.13
C LYS A 385 -12.62 22.23 -2.82
N GLN A 386 -11.61 22.25 -3.68
CA GLN A 386 -10.59 23.29 -3.69
C GLN A 386 -11.24 24.60 -4.11
N SER A 387 -11.19 25.62 -3.25
CA SER A 387 -11.76 26.95 -3.53
C SER A 387 -10.76 27.85 -4.23
N SER A 388 -9.48 27.80 -3.85
CA SER A 388 -8.44 28.68 -4.39
C SER A 388 -7.05 28.09 -4.25
N GLU A 389 -6.12 28.57 -5.08
CA GLU A 389 -4.71 28.18 -5.08
C GLU A 389 -3.82 29.40 -5.28
N VAL A 390 -2.77 29.49 -4.48
CA VAL A 390 -1.85 30.62 -4.43
C VAL A 390 -0.42 30.09 -4.44
N VAL A 391 0.41 30.62 -5.33
CA VAL A 391 1.85 30.35 -5.30
C VAL A 391 2.47 31.20 -4.19
N ALA A 392 2.65 30.61 -3.01
CA ALA A 392 3.13 31.32 -1.85
C ALA A 392 4.66 31.33 -1.76
N HIS A 393 5.33 30.26 -2.22
CA HIS A 393 6.77 30.07 -2.09
C HIS A 393 7.39 29.43 -3.33
N ASN A 394 8.69 29.64 -3.55
CA ASN A 394 9.43 29.02 -4.67
C ASN A 394 9.87 27.58 -4.35
N GLN A 395 9.82 27.19 -3.08
CA GLN A 395 10.09 25.84 -2.61
C GLN A 395 8.95 25.38 -1.69
N GLY A 396 8.99 24.11 -1.26
CA GLY A 396 7.96 23.52 -0.40
C GLY A 396 7.66 24.33 0.87
N ILE A 397 6.37 24.45 1.17
CA ILE A 397 5.86 25.10 2.38
C ILE A 397 6.11 24.18 3.57
N THR A 398 6.64 24.75 4.65
CA THR A 398 7.02 24.05 5.89
C THR A 398 5.99 24.23 7.01
N SER A 399 5.39 25.43 7.10
CA SER A 399 4.33 25.72 8.06
C SER A 399 3.29 26.68 7.51
N VAL A 400 2.07 26.51 8.02
CA VAL A 400 0.92 27.38 7.80
C VAL A 400 0.29 27.66 9.17
N SER A 401 0.01 28.92 9.48
CA SER A 401 -0.62 29.32 10.74
C SER A 401 -1.58 30.48 10.49
N VAL A 402 -2.83 30.35 10.94
CA VAL A 402 -3.85 31.40 10.78
C VAL A 402 -3.85 32.30 12.01
N SER A 403 -3.97 33.61 11.78
CA SER A 403 -4.12 34.62 12.83
C SER A 403 -5.43 34.47 13.61
N ARG A 404 -5.47 35.04 14.82
CA ARG A 404 -6.66 34.96 15.68
C ARG A 404 -7.84 35.79 15.19
N ASN A 405 -7.59 36.84 14.40
CA ASN A 405 -8.66 37.58 13.73
C ASN A 405 -9.21 36.83 12.49
N GLY A 406 -8.51 35.76 12.05
CA GLY A 406 -8.90 34.95 10.89
C GLY A 406 -8.75 35.63 9.53
N HIS A 407 -8.14 36.82 9.48
CA HIS A 407 -7.98 37.61 8.27
C HIS A 407 -6.60 37.46 7.66
N THR A 408 -5.58 37.21 8.47
CA THR A 408 -4.22 36.96 7.97
C THR A 408 -3.78 35.54 8.24
N MET A 409 -2.86 35.05 7.42
CA MET A 409 -2.22 33.75 7.58
C MET A 409 -0.73 33.87 7.30
N LEU A 410 0.07 33.17 8.09
CA LEU A 410 1.50 33.07 7.93
C LEU A 410 1.85 31.76 7.23
N THR A 411 2.56 31.84 6.11
CA THR A 411 3.19 30.71 5.43
C THR A 411 4.71 30.81 5.54
N SER A 412 5.39 29.69 5.67
CA SER A 412 6.86 29.64 5.74
C SER A 412 7.38 28.62 4.74
N GLY A 413 8.35 28.99 3.93
CA GLY A 413 8.90 28.13 2.89
C GLY A 413 10.33 27.69 3.16
N ARG A 414 10.75 26.62 2.48
CA ARG A 414 12.17 26.19 2.44
C ARG A 414 13.08 27.16 1.68
N ASP A 415 12.48 28.16 1.02
CA ASP A 415 13.15 29.32 0.45
C ASP A 415 13.62 30.35 1.52
N ASN A 416 13.39 30.08 2.81
CA ASN A 416 13.72 30.94 3.95
C ASN A 416 12.97 32.28 3.93
N VAL A 417 11.79 32.28 3.31
CA VAL A 417 10.87 33.41 3.32
C VAL A 417 9.66 33.04 4.17
N HIS A 418 9.17 34.00 4.94
CA HIS A 418 7.91 33.90 5.67
C HIS A 418 6.94 34.93 5.11
N ASN A 419 5.86 34.48 4.48
CA ASN A 419 4.87 35.34 3.85
C ASN A 419 3.64 35.45 4.73
N MET A 420 3.16 36.66 4.92
CA MET A 420 1.89 36.95 5.55
C MET A 420 0.88 37.30 4.46
N ILE A 421 -0.15 36.49 4.35
CA ILE A 421 -1.14 36.51 3.27
C ILE A 421 -2.50 36.85 3.86
N ASP A 422 -3.24 37.74 3.21
CA ASP A 422 -4.65 37.96 3.56
C ASP A 422 -5.49 36.76 3.11
N VAL A 423 -6.26 36.16 4.00
CA VAL A 423 -7.09 34.99 3.69
C VAL A 423 -8.21 35.32 2.71
N ARG A 424 -8.69 36.58 2.67
CA ARG A 424 -9.82 36.97 1.82
C ARG A 424 -9.39 37.33 0.41
N THR A 425 -8.30 38.09 0.27
CA THR A 425 -7.79 38.52 -1.05
C THR A 425 -6.73 37.59 -1.60
N LEU A 426 -6.12 36.75 -0.76
CA LEU A 426 -5.01 35.87 -1.09
C LEU A 426 -3.74 36.58 -1.56
N GLU A 427 -3.65 37.88 -1.26
CA GLU A 427 -2.48 38.69 -1.57
C GLU A 427 -1.46 38.66 -0.43
N VAL A 428 -0.17 38.66 -0.80
CA VAL A 428 0.93 38.76 0.16
C VAL A 428 1.00 40.19 0.70
N GLN A 429 0.63 40.38 1.97
CA GLN A 429 0.70 41.68 2.65
C GLN A 429 2.13 42.04 3.09
N ALA A 430 2.90 41.04 3.52
CA ALA A 430 4.29 41.23 3.94
C ALA A 430 5.12 39.97 3.73
N SER A 431 6.40 40.15 3.42
CA SER A 431 7.39 39.07 3.30
C SER A 431 8.55 39.34 4.26
N PHE A 432 8.85 38.39 5.13
CA PHE A 432 9.92 38.48 6.11
C PHE A 432 11.07 37.57 5.71
N ARG A 433 12.28 38.14 5.76
CA ARG A 433 13.53 37.43 5.50
C ARG A 433 14.60 37.97 6.45
N ALA A 434 15.39 37.06 7.03
CA ALA A 434 16.53 37.45 7.86
C ALA A 434 17.83 36.89 7.25
N PRO A 435 18.90 37.70 7.14
CA PRO A 435 20.20 37.20 6.72
C PRO A 435 20.71 36.14 7.70
N GLY A 436 21.04 34.95 7.19
CA GLY A 436 21.58 33.85 8.00
C GLY A 436 20.53 32.93 8.64
N LEU A 437 19.24 33.30 8.62
CA LEU A 437 18.19 32.38 9.03
C LEU A 437 17.96 31.33 7.94
N LEU A 438 18.28 30.08 8.28
CA LEU A 438 17.98 28.93 7.45
C LEU A 438 16.92 28.09 8.14
N VAL A 439 15.84 27.81 7.43
CA VAL A 439 14.78 26.92 7.90
C VAL A 439 15.37 25.52 8.13
N ALA A 440 15.29 25.06 9.38
CA ALA A 440 15.99 23.85 9.84
C ALA A 440 15.56 22.57 9.11
N THR A 441 14.26 22.41 8.87
CA THR A 441 13.67 21.18 8.32
C THR A 441 12.44 21.49 7.48
N ASN A 442 11.91 20.47 6.78
CA ASN A 442 10.63 20.58 6.08
C ASN A 442 9.42 20.76 7.01
N TRP A 443 9.61 20.65 8.32
CA TRP A 443 8.54 20.64 9.33
C TRP A 443 8.74 21.74 10.38
N SER A 444 9.56 22.75 10.09
CA SER A 444 9.73 23.89 10.98
C SER A 444 8.42 24.67 11.11
N ARG A 445 7.95 24.91 12.34
CA ARG A 445 6.74 25.68 12.61
C ARG A 445 7.08 27.10 13.04
N SER A 446 6.71 28.06 12.21
CA SER A 446 6.72 29.49 12.56
C SER A 446 5.38 29.89 13.17
N CYS A 447 5.37 30.93 13.99
CA CYS A 447 4.14 31.43 14.62
C CYS A 447 3.98 32.95 14.49
N LEU A 448 2.73 33.38 14.51
CA LEU A 448 2.34 34.79 14.59
C LEU A 448 1.99 35.14 16.04
N SER A 449 2.27 36.38 16.47
CA SER A 449 1.76 36.89 17.74
C SER A 449 0.24 37.10 17.68
N PRO A 450 -0.49 37.03 18.80
CA PRO A 450 -1.96 37.18 18.81
C PRO A 450 -2.46 38.52 18.26
N ASP A 451 -1.65 39.57 18.36
CA ASP A 451 -1.92 40.92 17.86
C ASP A 451 -1.35 41.19 16.45
N GLU A 452 -0.81 40.16 15.79
CA GLU A 452 -0.21 40.20 14.45
C GLU A 452 0.96 41.19 14.29
N ARG A 453 1.53 41.67 15.40
CA ARG A 453 2.66 42.60 15.38
C ARG A 453 3.97 41.90 15.13
N TYR A 454 4.12 40.67 15.62
CA TYR A 454 5.36 39.92 15.55
C TYR A 454 5.18 38.57 14.85
N VAL A 455 6.20 38.20 14.09
CA VAL A 455 6.35 36.86 13.52
C VAL A 455 7.58 36.24 14.17
N ALA A 456 7.50 34.99 14.60
CA ALA A 456 8.62 34.24 15.14
C ALA A 456 8.93 33.01 14.28
N ALA A 457 10.19 32.80 13.96
CA ALA A 457 10.64 31.58 13.29
C ALA A 457 11.99 31.10 13.83
N GLY A 458 12.16 29.78 13.78
CA GLY A 458 13.35 29.08 14.24
C GLY A 458 14.35 28.84 13.12
N GLY A 459 15.64 28.98 13.45
CA GLY A 459 16.77 28.76 12.56
C GLY A 459 17.46 27.42 12.76
N ALA A 460 18.16 26.97 11.73
CA ALA A 460 19.03 25.81 11.74
C ALA A 460 20.24 25.96 12.68
N ASP A 461 20.64 27.20 12.95
CA ASP A 461 21.74 27.56 13.85
C ASP A 461 21.33 27.60 15.34
N GLY A 462 20.06 27.32 15.65
CA GLY A 462 19.52 27.42 17.01
C GLY A 462 19.06 28.83 17.41
N SER A 463 19.13 29.80 16.48
CA SER A 463 18.56 31.12 16.70
C SER A 463 17.04 31.12 16.50
N VAL A 464 16.35 32.03 17.20
CA VAL A 464 14.94 32.34 16.95
C VAL A 464 14.88 33.79 16.53
N VAL A 465 14.36 34.06 15.34
CA VAL A 465 14.23 35.42 14.83
C VAL A 465 12.78 35.86 15.00
N VAL A 466 12.61 37.04 15.58
CA VAL A 466 11.33 37.72 15.75
C VAL A 466 11.34 38.98 14.91
N TRP A 467 10.45 39.06 13.92
CA TRP A 467 10.25 40.26 13.09
C TRP A 467 9.10 41.08 13.63
N ASN A 468 9.24 42.41 13.58
CA ASN A 468 8.15 43.34 13.79
C ASN A 468 7.56 43.76 12.45
N ARG A 469 6.25 43.57 12.27
CA ARG A 469 5.51 43.91 11.06
C ARG A 469 5.58 45.40 10.70
N PHE A 470 5.56 46.29 11.68
CA PHE A 470 5.47 47.74 11.46
C PHE A 470 6.84 48.42 11.40
N ALA A 471 7.90 47.77 11.91
CA ALA A 471 9.24 48.32 11.91
C ALA A 471 10.08 47.67 10.81
N LYS A 472 10.44 48.45 9.77
CA LYS A 472 11.19 47.95 8.60
C LYS A 472 12.51 47.24 8.94
N ASP A 473 13.18 47.62 10.04
CA ASP A 473 14.45 47.02 10.50
C ASP A 473 14.33 46.33 11.87
N GLY A 474 13.12 46.15 12.39
CA GLY A 474 12.88 45.57 13.72
C GLY A 474 12.97 44.06 13.71
N THR A 475 14.20 43.50 13.70
CA THR A 475 14.44 42.07 13.91
C THR A 475 15.17 41.85 15.23
N VAL A 476 14.63 40.96 16.06
CA VAL A 476 15.27 40.51 17.31
C VAL A 476 15.70 39.07 17.11
N THR A 477 16.98 38.80 17.31
CA THR A 477 17.51 37.43 17.26
C THR A 477 17.75 36.94 18.67
N LEU A 478 16.99 35.94 19.08
CA LEU A 478 17.14 35.25 20.35
C LEU A 478 18.09 34.08 20.17
N LYS A 479 19.08 33.96 21.06
CA LYS A 479 20.02 32.85 21.09
C LYS A 479 19.89 32.13 22.42
N GLY A 480 19.62 30.83 22.37
CA GLY A 480 19.42 30.01 23.56
C GLY A 480 19.45 28.52 23.27
N HIS A 481 19.00 28.09 22.10
CA HIS A 481 19.10 26.70 21.68
C HIS A 481 20.51 26.36 21.17
N SER A 482 20.96 25.15 21.47
CA SER A 482 22.21 24.58 20.97
C SER A 482 22.03 23.77 19.68
N SER A 483 20.77 23.55 19.28
CA SER A 483 20.35 22.71 18.17
C SER A 483 19.31 23.44 17.32
N PRO A 484 19.07 22.98 16.07
CA PRO A 484 18.07 23.59 15.19
C PRO A 484 16.70 23.70 15.85
N VAL A 485 16.07 24.88 15.75
CA VAL A 485 14.73 25.14 16.30
C VAL A 485 13.68 24.60 15.32
N LEU A 486 12.78 23.75 15.81
CA LEU A 486 11.78 23.05 15.01
C LEU A 486 10.38 23.63 15.15
N ALA A 487 9.99 24.15 16.32
CA ALA A 487 8.67 24.73 16.50
C ALA A 487 8.72 25.97 17.37
N CYS A 488 7.94 26.98 16.98
CA CYS A 488 7.70 28.19 17.73
C CYS A 488 6.20 28.32 17.96
N THR A 489 5.80 28.73 19.16
CA THR A 489 4.40 29.06 19.45
C THR A 489 4.35 30.25 20.39
N TRP A 490 3.36 31.11 20.20
CA TRP A 490 3.15 32.31 21.01
C TRP A 490 1.95 32.09 21.92
N SER A 491 2.06 32.52 23.17
CA SER A 491 0.91 32.52 24.09
C SER A 491 -0.20 33.42 23.55
N ASP A 492 -1.44 32.96 23.71
CA ASP A 492 -2.64 33.71 23.32
C ASP A 492 -2.78 35.07 24.04
N GLU A 493 -2.20 35.19 25.22
CA GLU A 493 -2.18 36.44 26.01
C GLU A 493 -1.06 37.41 25.54
N GLY A 494 -0.31 37.04 24.50
CA GLY A 494 0.79 37.84 23.94
C GLY A 494 2.13 37.68 24.67
N ARG A 495 2.18 36.97 25.80
CA ARG A 495 3.41 36.50 26.50
C ARG A 495 3.12 35.20 27.24
N PRO A 496 4.06 34.24 27.36
CA PRO A 496 5.41 34.19 26.78
C PRO A 496 5.46 33.58 25.36
N LEU A 497 6.64 33.63 24.71
CA LEU A 497 6.95 32.85 23.49
C LEU A 497 7.63 31.54 23.90
N VAL A 498 7.32 30.42 23.25
CA VAL A 498 7.94 29.12 23.54
C VAL A 498 8.47 28.48 22.28
N THR A 499 9.68 27.92 22.37
CA THR A 499 10.38 27.30 21.24
C THR A 499 10.92 25.92 21.58
N ALA A 500 10.92 25.02 20.59
CA ALA A 500 11.44 23.66 20.66
C ALA A 500 12.64 23.49 19.75
N ASP A 501 13.63 22.71 20.18
CA ASP A 501 14.72 22.28 19.33
C ASP A 501 14.75 20.78 19.03
N LYS A 502 15.62 20.43 18.08
CA LYS A 502 15.93 19.07 17.69
C LYS A 502 16.59 18.23 18.80
N SER A 503 17.11 18.84 19.87
CA SER A 503 17.70 18.10 21.00
C SER A 503 16.65 17.64 22.02
N GLY A 504 15.40 18.09 21.88
CA GLY A 504 14.33 17.80 22.84
C GLY A 504 14.18 18.85 23.93
N CYS A 505 14.88 19.99 23.80
CA CYS A 505 14.77 21.10 24.74
C CYS A 505 13.68 22.07 24.30
N VAL A 506 12.92 22.53 25.28
CA VAL A 506 11.88 23.54 25.16
C VAL A 506 12.32 24.76 25.97
N ILE A 507 12.34 25.94 25.34
CA ILE A 507 12.71 27.20 26.00
C ILE A 507 11.48 28.09 26.08
N VAL A 508 11.23 28.63 27.27
CA VAL A 508 10.19 29.64 27.53
C VAL A 508 10.85 31.01 27.60
N TRP A 509 10.42 31.94 26.75
CA TRP A 509 10.96 33.28 26.61
C TRP A 509 9.99 34.32 27.19
N GLU A 510 10.51 35.29 27.95
CA GLU A 510 9.72 36.34 28.62
C GLU A 510 10.01 37.75 28.08
#